data_AF-A0A7C5LIE2-F1
#
_entry.id   AF-A0A7C5LIE2-F1
#
_cell.length_a   1.000
_cell.length_b   1.000
_cell.length_c   1.000
_cell.angle_alpha   90.00
_cell.angle_beta   90.00
_cell.angle_gamma   90.00
#
_symmetry.space_group_name_H-M   'P 1'
#
loop_
_entity.id
_entity.type
_entity.pdbx_description
1 polymer ?
#
loop_
_entity_poly.entity_id
_entity_poly.type
_entity_poly.pdbx_seq_one_letter_code
_entity_poly.pdbx_strand_id
1 'polypeptide(L)'
;MAVTVSRLLPPRKSCANLHPMPAAHSVYLVGGSDEFAIKEHAAKLAARLAPKDASEFGVEVIEGDAANADEALQVVGRLREALFTVGLFGGDKLVWWKNTNLLGAAPPGGEATLEALGALSDELKRGLPPGVTLLISAPAMDRRRSLARTLEKMAETFFFEAPDLGKPAGEEQIESFLRERLAAEKKRFADGRALEAFRSLVAPTMREMANELEKLCLYVGSRAEITEADVRAVCSATREAVIWELLDAVGGRKLPQALAALKNLLDNGESPIGILIMLVTQIRLILLTKDHIHRKVLAPGGTGIEYVKAFERLPDTEKQHFPLTKEGKPPSPWRLYRCALAARHFSFSELIHAMDLLQEANLQLVSSQLDERLVLQEVITKIARKTA
;
A
#
# COMPACT_ATOMS: atom_id res chain seq x y z
N MET A 1 43.09 -8.07 32.65
CA MET A 1 41.99 -7.10 32.86
C MET A 1 41.29 -6.87 31.52
N ALA A 2 39.96 -6.91 31.55
CA ALA A 2 39.00 -6.49 30.52
C ALA A 2 39.00 -7.21 29.17
N VAL A 3 38.11 -8.22 29.11
CA VAL A 3 37.49 -8.82 27.93
C VAL A 3 36.48 -7.83 27.33
N THR A 4 36.50 -7.61 26.01
CA THR A 4 35.42 -6.92 25.29
C THR A 4 34.63 -7.94 24.49
N VAL A 5 33.40 -8.23 24.95
CA VAL A 5 32.47 -9.19 24.35
C VAL A 5 31.75 -8.54 23.18
N SER A 6 31.99 -9.09 21.98
CA SER A 6 31.17 -8.92 20.79
C SER A 6 29.76 -9.45 21.06
N ARG A 7 28.74 -8.58 21.10
CA ARG A 7 27.33 -8.98 21.12
C ARG A 7 26.85 -9.18 19.68
N LEU A 8 27.06 -10.40 19.19
CA LEU A 8 26.33 -10.96 18.05
C LEU A 8 24.82 -10.92 18.35
N LEU A 9 24.08 -10.25 17.48
CA LEU A 9 22.62 -10.36 17.38
C LEU A 9 22.24 -11.82 17.08
N PRO A 10 21.19 -12.38 17.69
CA PRO A 10 20.77 -13.74 17.40
C PRO A 10 20.23 -13.84 15.96
N PRO A 11 20.44 -14.98 15.27
CA PRO A 11 19.96 -15.17 13.92
C PRO A 11 18.42 -15.22 13.89
N ARG A 12 17.82 -14.50 12.94
CA ARG A 12 16.38 -14.59 12.62
C ARG A 12 16.06 -16.03 12.20
N LYS A 13 15.07 -16.64 12.84
CA LYS A 13 14.60 -17.99 12.51
C LYS A 13 14.03 -18.00 11.10
N SER A 14 14.70 -18.75 10.23
CA SER A 14 14.26 -19.15 8.89
C SER A 14 12.86 -19.80 8.95
N CYS A 15 11.96 -19.35 8.09
CA CYS A 15 10.67 -19.97 7.80
C CYS A 15 10.86 -21.31 7.06
N ALA A 16 11.27 -22.33 7.80
CA ALA A 16 11.17 -23.74 7.41
C ALA A 16 11.51 -24.55 8.64
N ASN A 17 10.50 -24.96 9.42
CA ASN A 17 10.49 -26.16 10.27
C ASN A 17 9.13 -26.28 10.97
N LEU A 18 8.25 -27.07 10.36
CA LEU A 18 7.00 -27.56 10.96
C LEU A 18 7.34 -28.42 12.18
N HIS A 19 7.21 -27.84 13.37
CA HIS A 19 7.21 -28.59 14.63
C HIS A 19 5.78 -29.09 14.92
N PRO A 20 5.62 -30.28 15.52
CA PRO A 20 4.32 -30.76 15.98
C PRO A 20 3.78 -29.86 17.11
N MET A 21 2.48 -29.58 17.06
CA MET A 21 1.81 -28.50 17.81
C MET A 21 1.73 -28.74 19.34
N PRO A 22 1.96 -27.69 20.15
CA PRO A 22 1.39 -27.56 21.50
C PRO A 22 -0.13 -27.36 21.44
N ALA A 23 -0.85 -27.52 22.57
CA ALA A 23 -2.31 -27.40 22.67
C ALA A 23 -2.90 -26.22 21.87
N ALA A 24 -3.92 -26.49 21.05
CA ALA A 24 -4.54 -25.52 20.15
C ALA A 24 -5.07 -24.30 20.92
N HIS A 25 -4.54 -23.11 20.64
CA HIS A 25 -5.15 -21.87 21.10
C HIS A 25 -6.56 -21.79 20.52
N SER A 26 -7.54 -21.34 21.32
CA SER A 26 -8.91 -21.08 20.85
C SER A 26 -9.06 -19.69 20.22
N VAL A 27 -8.02 -18.85 20.25
CA VAL A 27 -8.03 -17.51 19.66
C VAL A 27 -6.78 -17.31 18.80
N TYR A 28 -6.97 -16.76 17.61
CA TYR A 28 -5.92 -16.42 16.65
C TYR A 28 -6.07 -14.96 16.21
N LEU A 29 -4.97 -14.22 16.13
CA LEU A 29 -4.95 -12.82 15.75
C LEU A 29 -3.95 -12.58 14.63
N VAL A 30 -4.46 -12.08 13.50
CA VAL A 30 -3.66 -11.67 12.34
C VAL A 30 -3.78 -10.16 12.19
N GLY A 31 -2.68 -9.42 12.35
CA GLY A 31 -2.69 -7.96 12.33
C GLY A 31 -1.44 -7.34 11.73
N GLY A 32 -1.37 -6.01 11.74
CA GLY A 32 -0.24 -5.24 11.22
C GLY A 32 -0.63 -4.23 10.15
N SER A 33 0.36 -3.67 9.46
CA SER A 33 0.17 -2.64 8.42
C SER A 33 0.08 -3.19 6.98
N ASP A 34 0.50 -4.44 6.73
CA ASP A 34 0.36 -5.07 5.40
C ASP A 34 -1.02 -5.75 5.27
N GLU A 35 -2.00 -4.99 4.79
CA GLU A 35 -3.36 -5.47 4.60
C GLU A 35 -3.43 -6.72 3.69
N PHE A 36 -2.59 -6.80 2.66
CA PHE A 36 -2.60 -7.92 1.73
C PHE A 36 -2.11 -9.21 2.40
N ALA A 37 -0.96 -9.14 3.07
CA ALA A 37 -0.42 -10.29 3.81
C ALA A 37 -1.36 -10.75 4.93
N ILE A 38 -2.00 -9.81 5.65
CA ILE A 38 -2.99 -10.13 6.68
C ILE A 38 -4.16 -10.91 6.08
N LYS A 39 -4.75 -10.41 5.00
CA LYS A 39 -5.90 -11.07 4.34
C LYS A 39 -5.53 -12.46 3.84
N GLU A 40 -4.38 -12.60 3.19
CA GLU A 40 -3.93 -13.89 2.67
C GLU A 40 -3.64 -14.90 3.78
N HIS A 41 -2.92 -14.49 4.83
CA HIS A 41 -2.60 -15.37 5.95
C HIS A 41 -3.84 -15.77 6.73
N ALA A 42 -4.76 -14.82 6.98
CA ALA A 42 -6.02 -15.11 7.66
C ALA A 42 -6.89 -16.10 6.87
N ALA A 43 -6.96 -15.97 5.54
CA ALA A 43 -7.70 -16.92 4.70
C ALA A 43 -7.09 -18.34 4.76
N LYS A 44 -5.76 -18.46 4.66
CA LYS A 44 -5.05 -19.74 4.80
C LYS A 44 -5.25 -20.36 6.19
N LEU A 45 -5.19 -19.52 7.22
CA LEU A 45 -5.41 -19.94 8.60
C LEU A 45 -6.85 -20.39 8.84
N ALA A 46 -7.83 -19.65 8.31
CA ALA A 46 -9.25 -20.02 8.37
C ALA A 46 -9.50 -21.38 7.72
N ALA A 47 -8.95 -21.63 6.52
CA ALA A 47 -9.08 -22.93 5.84
C ALA A 47 -8.45 -24.09 6.62
N ARG A 48 -7.40 -23.82 7.40
CA ARG A 48 -6.74 -24.83 8.24
C ARG A 48 -7.48 -25.08 9.56
N LEU A 49 -8.06 -24.03 10.15
CA LEU A 49 -8.80 -24.07 11.41
C LEU A 49 -10.25 -24.51 11.24
N ALA A 50 -10.78 -24.47 10.01
CA ALA A 50 -12.11 -24.95 9.70
C ALA A 50 -12.27 -26.41 10.20
N PRO A 51 -13.29 -26.70 11.02
CA PRO A 51 -13.50 -28.05 11.54
C PRO A 51 -13.72 -29.04 10.39
N LYS A 52 -12.96 -30.13 10.36
CA LYS A 52 -12.98 -31.11 9.26
C LYS A 52 -14.29 -31.88 9.16
N ASP A 53 -14.98 -32.03 10.29
CA ASP A 53 -16.22 -32.81 10.41
C ASP A 53 -17.48 -31.93 10.39
N ALA A 54 -17.31 -30.61 10.36
CA ALA A 54 -18.44 -29.69 10.29
C ALA A 54 -18.85 -29.48 8.82
N SER A 55 -20.16 -29.55 8.57
CA SER A 55 -20.80 -29.10 7.33
C SER A 55 -20.44 -27.65 6.96
N GLU A 56 -20.95 -27.10 5.84
CA GLU A 56 -20.79 -25.68 5.43
C GLU A 56 -21.05 -24.66 6.56
N PHE A 57 -21.74 -25.06 7.63
CA PHE A 57 -22.03 -24.26 8.83
C PHE A 57 -20.92 -24.25 9.91
N GLY A 58 -19.77 -24.90 9.68
CA GLY A 58 -18.66 -24.94 10.64
C GLY A 58 -17.80 -23.67 10.70
N VAL A 59 -17.97 -22.76 9.75
CA VAL A 59 -17.25 -21.47 9.69
C VAL A 59 -18.26 -20.33 9.58
N GLU A 60 -18.31 -19.48 10.60
CA GLU A 60 -19.15 -18.29 10.64
C GLU A 60 -18.27 -17.04 10.43
N VAL A 61 -18.46 -16.35 9.31
CA VAL A 61 -17.67 -15.17 8.96
C VAL A 61 -18.43 -13.91 9.31
N ILE A 62 -17.86 -13.11 10.21
CA ILE A 62 -18.37 -11.80 10.60
C ILE A 62 -17.51 -10.73 9.95
N GLU A 63 -18.01 -10.10 8.88
CA GLU A 63 -17.37 -8.92 8.29
C GLU A 63 -17.33 -7.80 9.32
N GLY A 64 -16.11 -7.36 9.66
CA GLY A 64 -15.81 -6.49 10.78
C GLY A 64 -15.56 -5.03 10.42
N ASP A 65 -15.61 -4.68 9.14
CA ASP A 65 -15.53 -3.29 8.70
C ASP A 65 -16.85 -2.57 9.01
N ALA A 66 -16.77 -1.36 9.54
CA ALA A 66 -17.92 -0.53 9.87
C ALA A 66 -17.65 0.92 9.47
N ALA A 67 -18.63 1.59 8.86
CA ALA A 67 -18.50 2.98 8.45
C ALA A 67 -18.99 3.98 9.52
N ASN A 68 -19.84 3.54 10.44
CA ASN A 68 -20.50 4.38 11.44
C ASN A 68 -20.78 3.63 12.75
N ALA A 69 -21.36 4.35 13.72
CA ALA A 69 -21.62 3.85 15.07
C ALA A 69 -22.57 2.64 15.12
N ASP A 70 -23.67 2.72 14.38
CA ASP A 70 -24.70 1.69 14.39
C ASP A 70 -24.17 0.39 13.78
N GLU A 71 -23.45 0.49 12.66
CA GLU A 71 -22.76 -0.65 12.04
C GLU A 71 -21.73 -1.27 13.00
N ALA A 72 -20.95 -0.45 13.71
CA ALA A 72 -19.96 -0.94 14.66
C ALA A 72 -20.60 -1.76 15.79
N LEU A 73 -21.70 -1.25 16.36
CA LEU A 73 -22.45 -1.95 17.40
C LEU A 73 -23.09 -3.24 16.87
N GLN A 74 -23.63 -3.23 15.65
CA GLN A 74 -24.17 -4.43 14.99
C GLN A 74 -23.08 -5.49 14.75
N VAL A 75 -21.89 -5.08 14.32
CA VAL A 75 -20.74 -5.99 14.14
C VAL A 75 -20.36 -6.64 15.47
N VAL A 76 -20.24 -5.87 16.55
CA VAL A 76 -19.92 -6.40 17.88
C VAL A 76 -21.03 -7.33 18.38
N GLY A 77 -22.30 -6.98 18.17
CA GLY A 77 -23.46 -7.81 18.52
C GLY A 77 -23.43 -9.16 17.82
N ARG A 78 -23.31 -9.16 16.48
CA ARG A 78 -23.20 -10.40 15.67
C ARG A 78 -22.00 -11.25 16.08
N LEU A 79 -20.85 -10.64 16.36
CA LEU A 79 -19.68 -11.35 16.84
C LEU A 79 -19.94 -12.04 18.19
N ARG A 80 -20.59 -11.35 19.13
CA ARG A 80 -20.92 -11.94 20.45
C ARG A 80 -21.92 -13.08 20.31
N GLU A 81 -22.95 -12.92 19.48
CA GLU A 81 -23.90 -13.99 19.17
C GLU A 81 -23.17 -15.20 18.56
N ALA A 82 -22.31 -14.97 17.58
CA ALA A 82 -21.50 -16.01 16.95
C ALA A 82 -20.56 -16.71 17.95
N LEU A 83 -19.97 -16.00 18.91
CA LEU A 83 -19.05 -16.59 19.88
C LEU A 83 -19.73 -17.38 21.00
N PHE A 84 -20.91 -16.94 21.45
CA PHE A 84 -21.57 -17.48 22.65
C PHE A 84 -22.82 -18.31 22.36
N THR A 85 -23.08 -18.63 21.10
CA THR A 85 -24.04 -19.65 20.68
C THR A 85 -23.33 -20.98 20.42
N VAL A 86 -24.02 -22.11 20.60
CA VAL A 86 -23.49 -23.43 20.20
C VAL A 86 -23.44 -23.52 18.68
N GLY A 87 -22.43 -24.17 18.12
CA GLY A 87 -22.40 -24.49 16.69
C GLY A 87 -23.65 -25.26 16.25
N LEU A 88 -24.10 -25.05 15.01
CA LEU A 88 -25.24 -25.78 14.48
C LEU A 88 -24.93 -27.30 14.54
N PHE A 89 -25.83 -28.07 15.14
CA PHE A 89 -25.67 -29.52 15.43
C PHE A 89 -24.65 -29.90 16.51
N GLY A 90 -24.20 -28.95 17.34
CA GLY A 90 -23.37 -29.24 18.52
C GLY A 90 -21.91 -29.58 18.21
N GLY A 91 -21.45 -29.31 16.98
CA GLY A 91 -20.06 -29.48 16.58
C GLY A 91 -19.19 -28.25 16.85
N ASP A 92 -17.88 -28.43 16.72
CA ASP A 92 -16.91 -27.33 16.76
C ASP A 92 -17.23 -26.30 15.67
N LYS A 93 -16.95 -25.02 15.95
CA LYS A 93 -17.09 -23.93 14.98
C LYS A 93 -15.92 -22.96 15.02
N LEU A 94 -15.62 -22.42 13.85
CA LEU A 94 -14.71 -21.30 13.67
C LEU A 94 -15.54 -20.02 13.46
N VAL A 95 -15.37 -19.03 14.33
CA VAL A 95 -15.89 -17.68 14.15
C VAL A 95 -14.76 -16.81 13.63
N TRP A 96 -14.89 -16.29 12.41
CA TRP A 96 -13.90 -15.41 11.81
C TRP A 96 -14.39 -13.96 11.83
N TRP A 97 -13.84 -13.16 12.75
CA TRP A 97 -13.98 -11.71 12.73
C TRP A 97 -13.04 -11.11 11.67
N LYS A 98 -13.61 -10.87 10.50
CA LYS A 98 -12.86 -10.64 9.28
C LYS A 98 -12.65 -9.15 9.01
N ASN A 99 -11.40 -8.76 8.74
CA ASN A 99 -10.98 -7.42 8.38
C ASN A 99 -11.53 -6.30 9.26
N THR A 100 -11.49 -6.46 10.58
CA THR A 100 -12.09 -5.48 11.50
C THR A 100 -11.30 -4.17 11.59
N ASN A 101 -11.99 -3.05 11.40
CA ASN A 101 -11.46 -1.71 11.64
C ASN A 101 -11.70 -1.23 13.09
N LEU A 102 -12.47 -1.99 13.88
CA LEU A 102 -12.84 -1.64 15.27
C LEU A 102 -11.65 -1.71 16.25
N LEU A 103 -10.57 -2.38 15.85
CA LEU A 103 -9.30 -2.41 16.58
C LEU A 103 -8.32 -1.30 16.14
N GLY A 104 -8.71 -0.44 15.19
CA GLY A 104 -7.90 0.67 14.70
C GLY A 104 -7.74 1.82 15.70
N ALA A 105 -6.91 2.81 15.36
CA ALA A 105 -6.61 3.95 16.23
C ALA A 105 -7.84 4.81 16.58
N ALA A 106 -8.83 4.88 15.67
CA ALA A 106 -10.08 5.61 15.84
C ALA A 106 -11.23 4.78 15.23
N PRO A 107 -11.80 3.82 15.97
CA PRO A 107 -12.91 3.04 15.48
C PRO A 107 -14.14 3.94 15.33
N PRO A 108 -15.01 3.65 14.36
CA PRO A 108 -16.30 4.31 14.23
C PRO A 108 -17.13 4.17 15.53
N GLY A 109 -17.96 5.16 15.82
CA GLY A 109 -18.96 5.08 16.90
C GLY A 109 -18.56 5.51 18.30
N GLY A 110 -17.35 6.07 18.48
CA GLY A 110 -16.99 6.80 19.71
C GLY A 110 -17.13 5.97 20.99
N GLU A 111 -17.67 6.59 22.05
CA GLU A 111 -17.75 5.99 23.40
C GLU A 111 -18.58 4.72 23.46
N ALA A 112 -19.75 4.68 22.80
CA ALA A 112 -20.63 3.50 22.81
C ALA A 112 -19.95 2.26 22.20
N THR A 113 -19.19 2.45 21.12
CA THR A 113 -18.42 1.35 20.53
C THR A 113 -17.28 0.91 21.43
N LEU A 114 -16.61 1.84 22.12
CA LEU A 114 -15.56 1.51 23.09
C LEU A 114 -16.09 0.72 24.27
N GLU A 115 -17.28 1.06 24.77
CA GLU A 115 -17.98 0.32 25.83
C GLU A 115 -18.31 -1.11 25.37
N ALA A 116 -18.89 -1.27 24.17
CA ALA A 116 -19.20 -2.58 23.60
C ALA A 116 -17.95 -3.46 23.39
N LEU A 117 -16.85 -2.88 22.92
CA LEU A 117 -15.55 -3.56 22.81
C LEU A 117 -14.96 -3.92 24.18
N GLY A 118 -15.21 -3.09 25.20
CA GLY A 118 -14.86 -3.36 26.59
C GLY A 118 -15.60 -4.57 27.14
N ALA A 119 -16.92 -4.63 26.94
CA ALA A 119 -17.74 -5.78 27.32
C ALA A 119 -17.29 -7.07 26.62
N LEU A 120 -17.01 -7.01 25.31
CA LEU A 120 -16.44 -8.13 24.55
C LEU A 120 -15.08 -8.58 25.13
N SER A 121 -14.21 -7.63 25.50
CA SER A 121 -12.92 -7.94 26.13
C SER A 121 -13.08 -8.74 27.43
N ASP A 122 -14.03 -8.34 28.27
CA ASP A 122 -14.29 -9.03 29.54
C ASP A 122 -14.92 -10.39 29.35
N GLU A 123 -15.76 -10.57 28.33
CA GLU A 123 -16.29 -11.88 27.93
C GLU A 123 -15.19 -12.81 27.44
N LEU A 124 -14.30 -12.32 26.56
CA LEU A 124 -13.17 -13.11 26.07
C LEU A 124 -12.21 -13.54 27.19
N LYS A 125 -12.01 -12.69 28.22
CA LYS A 125 -11.21 -13.04 29.42
C LYS A 125 -11.84 -14.16 30.25
N ARG A 126 -13.17 -14.32 30.23
CA ARG A 126 -13.85 -15.46 30.90
C ARG A 126 -13.65 -16.77 30.15
N GLY A 127 -13.21 -16.70 28.89
CA GLY A 127 -12.97 -17.84 28.02
C GLY A 127 -14.08 -18.03 26.99
N LEU A 128 -13.73 -18.67 25.87
CA LEU A 128 -14.69 -19.07 24.85
C LEU A 128 -15.39 -20.38 25.25
N PRO A 129 -16.65 -20.60 24.81
CA PRO A 129 -17.31 -21.88 24.98
C PRO A 129 -16.50 -23.03 24.35
N PRO A 130 -16.63 -24.26 24.89
CA PRO A 130 -15.99 -25.44 24.28
C PRO A 130 -16.40 -25.60 22.80
N GLY A 131 -15.43 -25.95 21.97
CA GLY A 131 -15.62 -26.13 20.52
C GLY A 131 -15.67 -24.83 19.70
N VAL A 132 -15.56 -23.65 20.32
CA VAL A 132 -15.50 -22.37 19.59
C VAL A 132 -14.06 -21.90 19.43
N THR A 133 -13.65 -21.70 18.17
CA THR A 133 -12.39 -21.05 17.81
C THR A 133 -12.67 -19.67 17.23
N LEU A 134 -11.94 -18.64 17.69
CA LEU A 134 -12.01 -17.28 17.17
C LEU A 134 -10.78 -16.96 16.33
N LEU A 135 -10.98 -16.58 15.06
CA LEU A 135 -9.97 -15.98 14.21
C LEU A 135 -10.27 -14.50 14.01
N ILE A 136 -9.27 -13.64 14.20
CA ILE A 136 -9.38 -12.20 14.03
C ILE A 136 -8.39 -11.76 12.96
N SER A 137 -8.87 -11.01 11.98
CA SER A 137 -8.01 -10.32 11.01
C SER A 137 -8.26 -8.82 11.13
N ALA A 138 -7.23 -8.06 11.50
CA ALA A 138 -7.35 -6.66 11.88
C ALA A 138 -6.23 -5.82 11.20
N PRO A 139 -6.47 -5.36 9.96
CA PRO A 139 -5.58 -4.42 9.29
C PRO A 139 -5.50 -3.11 10.09
N ALA A 140 -4.31 -2.50 10.15
CA ALA A 140 -4.09 -1.21 10.82
C ALA A 140 -4.51 -1.18 12.30
N MET A 141 -4.43 -2.32 13.00
CA MET A 141 -4.73 -2.44 14.42
C MET A 141 -3.83 -1.55 15.29
N ASP A 142 -4.43 -0.79 16.21
CA ASP A 142 -3.70 -0.04 17.23
C ASP A 142 -3.47 -0.90 18.49
N ARG A 143 -2.26 -1.47 18.55
CA ARG A 143 -1.77 -2.34 19.63
C ARG A 143 -1.77 -1.70 21.02
N ARG A 144 -1.95 -0.38 21.13
CA ARG A 144 -2.00 0.32 22.42
C ARG A 144 -3.36 0.19 23.10
N ARG A 145 -4.41 -0.23 22.37
CA ARG A 145 -5.78 -0.34 22.89
C ARG A 145 -5.96 -1.53 23.83
N SER A 146 -6.90 -1.40 24.76
CA SER A 146 -7.16 -2.40 25.81
C SER A 146 -7.53 -3.77 25.23
N LEU A 147 -8.46 -3.81 24.27
CA LEU A 147 -8.87 -5.06 23.62
C LEU A 147 -7.73 -5.68 22.80
N ALA A 148 -6.99 -4.88 22.01
CA ALA A 148 -5.84 -5.36 21.25
C ALA A 148 -4.76 -6.00 22.17
N ARG A 149 -4.43 -5.35 23.29
CA ARG A 149 -3.50 -5.91 24.30
C ARG A 149 -4.02 -7.18 24.97
N THR A 150 -5.34 -7.31 25.12
CA THR A 150 -5.97 -8.50 25.69
C THR A 150 -5.87 -9.66 24.72
N LEU A 151 -6.22 -9.41 23.45
CA LEU A 151 -6.12 -10.39 22.36
C LEU A 151 -4.67 -10.85 22.15
N GLU A 152 -3.68 -9.95 22.15
CA GLU A 152 -2.26 -10.31 22.01
C GLU A 152 -1.75 -11.25 23.12
N LYS A 153 -2.36 -11.21 24.31
CA LYS A 153 -1.97 -12.08 25.43
C LYS A 153 -2.61 -13.47 25.37
N MET A 154 -3.81 -13.57 24.79
CA MET A 154 -4.59 -14.82 24.78
C MET A 154 -4.54 -15.55 23.44
N ALA A 155 -4.21 -14.85 22.35
CA ALA A 155 -4.23 -15.38 21.01
C ALA A 155 -2.84 -15.83 20.53
N GLU A 156 -2.82 -16.80 19.63
CA GLU A 156 -1.66 -16.99 18.76
C GLU A 156 -1.61 -15.84 17.74
N THR A 157 -0.52 -15.07 17.74
CA THR A 157 -0.42 -13.80 17.00
C THR A 157 0.46 -13.90 15.76
N PHE A 158 0.00 -13.30 14.66
CA PHE A 158 0.71 -13.17 13.40
C PHE A 158 0.68 -11.72 12.95
N PHE A 159 1.85 -11.08 12.89
CA PHE A 159 1.96 -9.66 12.54
C PHE A 159 2.70 -9.47 11.21
N PHE A 160 2.07 -8.74 10.29
CA PHE A 160 2.61 -8.44 8.97
C PHE A 160 2.72 -6.93 8.77
N GLU A 161 3.94 -6.43 8.62
CA GLU A 161 4.20 -5.01 8.38
C GLU A 161 4.45 -4.76 6.89
N ALA A 162 3.91 -3.66 6.36
CA ALA A 162 4.14 -3.28 4.98
C ALA A 162 5.64 -2.94 4.78
N PRO A 163 6.22 -3.31 3.63
CA PRO A 163 7.62 -3.01 3.34
C PRO A 163 7.84 -1.49 3.29
N ASP A 164 8.88 -1.03 3.99
CA ASP A 164 9.29 0.37 3.97
C ASP A 164 10.17 0.64 2.73
N LEU A 165 9.54 1.18 1.69
CA LEU A 165 10.17 1.41 0.39
C LEU A 165 11.38 2.36 0.52
N GLY A 166 12.52 1.95 -0.05
CA GLY A 166 13.76 2.72 0.00
C GLY A 166 14.61 2.48 1.26
N LYS A 167 14.20 1.60 2.19
CA LYS A 167 15.07 1.09 3.25
C LYS A 167 15.54 -0.34 2.94
N PRO A 168 16.78 -0.71 3.32
CA PRO A 168 17.30 -2.07 3.06
C PRO A 168 16.40 -3.20 3.56
N ALA A 169 15.77 -3.01 4.73
CA ALA A 169 14.87 -4.02 5.30
C ALA A 169 13.57 -4.20 4.50
N GLY A 170 13.05 -3.14 3.88
CA GLY A 170 11.87 -3.23 3.01
C GLY A 170 12.19 -3.95 1.70
N GLU A 171 13.36 -3.68 1.12
CA GLU A 171 13.84 -4.38 -0.08
C GLU A 171 14.05 -5.87 0.18
N GLU A 172 14.66 -6.25 1.31
CA GLU A 172 14.82 -7.67 1.70
C GLU A 172 13.47 -8.37 1.86
N GLN A 173 12.46 -7.69 2.40
CA GLN A 173 11.11 -8.22 2.55
C GLN A 173 10.45 -8.47 1.19
N ILE A 174 10.61 -7.54 0.24
CA ILE A 174 10.13 -7.71 -1.14
C ILE A 174 10.84 -8.88 -1.82
N GLU A 175 12.16 -8.98 -1.70
CA GLU A 175 12.93 -10.09 -2.30
C GLU A 175 12.51 -11.44 -1.71
N SER A 176 12.32 -11.55 -0.39
CA SER A 176 11.84 -12.79 0.22
C SER A 176 10.45 -13.15 -0.27
N PHE A 177 9.55 -12.17 -0.37
CA PHE A 177 8.20 -12.35 -0.88
C PHE A 177 8.18 -12.88 -2.32
N LEU A 178 8.93 -12.25 -3.23
CA LEU A 178 9.03 -12.69 -4.63
C LEU A 178 9.58 -14.12 -4.71
N ARG A 179 10.63 -14.42 -3.94
CA ARG A 179 11.26 -15.74 -3.90
C ARG A 179 10.31 -16.81 -3.37
N GLU A 180 9.59 -16.54 -2.28
CA GLU A 180 8.62 -17.47 -1.69
C GLU A 180 7.47 -17.76 -2.65
N ARG A 181 6.94 -16.74 -3.32
CA ARG A 181 5.85 -16.88 -4.28
C ARG A 181 6.26 -17.71 -5.50
N LEU A 182 7.43 -17.42 -6.06
CA LEU A 182 7.98 -18.17 -7.19
C LEU A 182 8.34 -19.61 -6.81
N ALA A 183 8.89 -19.83 -5.60
CA ALA A 183 9.23 -21.16 -5.13
C ALA A 183 7.99 -22.06 -4.96
N ALA A 184 6.86 -21.50 -4.51
CA ALA A 184 5.59 -22.24 -4.43
C ALA A 184 5.13 -22.77 -5.81
N GLU A 185 5.41 -22.02 -6.87
CA GLU A 185 5.12 -22.37 -8.26
C GLU A 185 6.28 -23.12 -8.96
N LYS A 186 7.36 -23.44 -8.24
CA LYS A 186 8.61 -24.03 -8.77
C LYS A 186 9.21 -23.22 -9.93
N LYS A 187 9.12 -21.90 -9.83
CA LYS A 187 9.57 -20.92 -10.82
C LYS A 187 10.71 -20.06 -10.26
N ARG A 188 11.42 -19.35 -11.14
CA ARG A 188 12.41 -18.32 -10.81
C ARG A 188 12.55 -17.32 -11.95
N PHE A 189 13.01 -16.10 -11.66
CA PHE A 189 13.54 -15.22 -12.70
C PHE A 189 14.79 -15.86 -13.32
N ALA A 190 14.93 -15.76 -14.64
CA ALA A 190 16.06 -16.33 -15.38
C ALA A 190 17.39 -15.66 -15.01
N ASP A 191 17.37 -14.34 -14.85
CA ASP A 191 18.53 -13.52 -14.50
C ASP A 191 18.11 -12.23 -13.76
N GLY A 192 19.10 -11.42 -13.37
CA GLY A 192 18.86 -10.13 -12.72
C GLY A 192 18.12 -9.11 -13.59
N ARG A 193 18.19 -9.22 -14.92
CA ARG A 193 17.49 -8.30 -15.85
C ARG A 193 16.00 -8.58 -15.86
N ALA A 194 15.59 -9.85 -15.81
CA ALA A 194 14.17 -10.20 -15.68
C ALA A 194 13.57 -9.66 -14.38
N LEU A 195 14.29 -9.77 -13.26
CA LEU A 195 13.87 -9.20 -11.98
C LEU A 195 13.81 -7.67 -12.03
N GLU A 196 14.81 -7.01 -12.61
CA GLU A 196 14.84 -5.56 -12.74
C GLU A 196 13.71 -5.04 -13.63
N ALA A 197 13.45 -5.72 -14.75
CA ALA A 197 12.30 -5.42 -15.62
C ALA A 197 10.98 -5.55 -14.85
N PHE A 198 10.82 -6.59 -14.04
CA PHE A 198 9.62 -6.78 -13.21
C PHE A 198 9.45 -5.63 -12.21
N ARG A 199 10.51 -5.29 -11.48
CA ARG A 199 10.50 -4.17 -10.51
C ARG A 199 10.27 -2.82 -11.17
N SER A 200 10.65 -2.65 -12.44
CA SER A 200 10.44 -1.41 -13.19
C SER A 200 9.01 -1.24 -13.71
N LEU A 201 8.31 -2.34 -13.99
CA LEU A 201 6.97 -2.34 -14.60
C LEU A 201 5.87 -2.49 -13.56
N VAL A 202 6.13 -3.24 -12.49
CA VAL A 202 5.15 -3.56 -11.45
C VAL A 202 5.24 -2.58 -10.30
N ALA A 203 4.09 -2.08 -9.84
CA ALA A 203 4.05 -1.18 -8.69
C ALA A 203 4.63 -1.87 -7.44
N PRO A 204 5.31 -1.13 -6.56
CA PRO A 204 5.99 -1.69 -5.38
C PRO A 204 5.00 -1.98 -4.23
N THR A 205 3.88 -2.63 -4.54
CA THR A 205 2.92 -3.12 -3.54
C THR A 205 2.86 -4.65 -3.60
N MET A 206 2.81 -5.33 -2.44
CA MET A 206 2.79 -6.79 -2.38
C MET A 206 1.63 -7.41 -3.15
N ARG A 207 0.48 -6.73 -3.17
CA ARG A 207 -0.72 -7.14 -3.92
C ARG A 207 -0.49 -7.13 -5.43
N GLU A 208 0.02 -6.02 -5.97
CA GLU A 208 0.31 -5.93 -7.42
C GLU A 208 1.41 -6.92 -7.82
N MET A 209 2.47 -7.03 -7.01
CA MET A 209 3.53 -8.01 -7.25
C MET A 209 3.00 -9.45 -7.24
N ALA A 210 2.11 -9.83 -6.33
CA ALA A 210 1.46 -11.14 -6.35
C ALA A 210 0.70 -11.40 -7.65
N ASN A 211 -0.14 -10.44 -8.06
CA ASN A 211 -0.98 -10.58 -9.24
C ASN A 211 -0.14 -10.70 -10.53
N GLU A 212 0.90 -9.87 -10.65
CA GLU A 212 1.80 -9.91 -11.82
C GLU A 212 2.64 -11.19 -11.85
N LEU A 213 3.11 -11.68 -10.70
CA LEU A 213 3.80 -12.96 -10.62
C LEU A 213 2.88 -14.13 -10.99
N GLU A 214 1.63 -14.14 -10.52
CA GLU A 214 0.66 -15.18 -10.87
C GLU A 214 0.42 -15.20 -12.39
N LYS A 215 0.21 -14.04 -13.01
CA LYS A 215 0.09 -13.91 -14.46
C LYS A 215 1.33 -14.42 -15.20
N LEU A 216 2.53 -14.08 -14.72
CA LEU A 216 3.78 -14.57 -15.31
C LEU A 216 3.91 -16.09 -15.19
N CYS A 217 3.60 -16.67 -14.03
CA CYS A 217 3.62 -18.11 -13.82
C CYS A 217 2.67 -18.84 -14.79
N LEU A 218 1.45 -18.31 -14.97
CA LEU A 218 0.47 -18.83 -15.91
C LEU A 218 0.93 -18.70 -17.37
N TYR A 219 1.48 -17.54 -17.76
CA TYR A 219 1.97 -17.28 -19.11
C TYR A 219 3.14 -18.19 -19.49
N VAL A 220 4.10 -18.35 -18.57
CA VAL A 220 5.31 -19.16 -18.77
C VAL A 220 4.99 -20.65 -18.76
N GLY A 221 3.88 -21.06 -18.14
CA GLY A 221 3.38 -22.43 -18.16
C GLY A 221 4.31 -23.40 -17.43
N SER A 222 4.75 -24.46 -18.11
CA SER A 222 5.61 -25.49 -17.51
C SER A 222 7.07 -25.07 -17.37
N ARG A 223 7.54 -24.04 -18.08
CA ARG A 223 8.94 -23.57 -17.97
C ARG A 223 9.24 -23.08 -16.57
N ALA A 224 10.43 -23.38 -16.04
CA ALA A 224 10.82 -22.95 -14.69
C ALA A 224 11.33 -21.49 -14.64
N GLU A 225 11.79 -20.96 -15.78
CA GLU A 225 12.46 -19.66 -15.84
C GLU A 225 11.59 -18.60 -16.51
N ILE A 226 11.43 -17.48 -15.83
CA ILE A 226 10.76 -16.27 -16.31
C ILE A 226 11.84 -15.34 -16.87
N THR A 227 11.82 -15.11 -18.18
CA THR A 227 12.79 -14.26 -18.88
C THR A 227 12.37 -12.79 -18.89
N GLU A 228 13.28 -11.88 -19.21
CA GLU A 228 12.95 -10.46 -19.40
C GLU A 228 11.87 -10.25 -20.47
N ALA A 229 11.90 -11.03 -21.55
CA ALA A 229 10.90 -10.97 -22.61
C ALA A 229 9.51 -11.40 -22.10
N ASP A 230 9.44 -12.43 -21.26
CA ASP A 230 8.18 -12.87 -20.64
C ASP A 230 7.61 -11.74 -19.76
N VAL A 231 8.46 -11.09 -18.96
CA VAL A 231 8.06 -9.96 -18.12
C VAL A 231 7.51 -8.82 -18.95
N ARG A 232 8.21 -8.39 -20.01
CA ARG A 232 7.75 -7.29 -20.86
C ARG A 232 6.50 -7.62 -21.68
N ALA A 233 6.24 -8.90 -21.95
CA ALA A 233 5.05 -9.35 -22.67
C ALA A 233 3.79 -9.36 -21.79
N VAL A 234 3.94 -9.64 -20.49
CA VAL A 234 2.82 -9.84 -19.56
C VAL A 234 2.60 -8.63 -18.66
N CYS A 235 3.68 -8.08 -18.11
CA CYS A 235 3.63 -6.95 -17.20
C CYS A 235 3.64 -5.67 -18.02
N SER A 236 2.51 -4.98 -18.05
CA SER A 236 2.46 -3.58 -18.45
C SER A 236 2.93 -2.72 -17.29
N ALA A 237 3.62 -1.61 -17.59
CA ALA A 237 3.83 -0.56 -16.60
C ALA A 237 2.47 -0.21 -15.98
N THR A 238 2.38 -0.23 -14.65
CA THR A 238 1.12 0.14 -13.99
C THR A 238 0.71 1.54 -14.44
N ARG A 239 -0.61 1.80 -14.49
CA ARG A 239 -1.16 3.15 -14.75
C ARG A 239 -0.40 4.22 -13.96
N GLU A 240 -0.14 3.93 -12.69
CA GLU A 240 0.61 4.81 -11.80
C GLU A 240 2.06 5.01 -12.26
N ALA A 241 2.77 3.95 -12.64
CA ALA A 241 4.14 4.06 -13.16
C ALA A 241 4.23 4.88 -14.46
N VAL A 242 3.32 4.69 -15.41
CA VAL A 242 3.30 5.46 -16.68
C VAL A 242 2.95 6.93 -16.43
N ILE A 243 2.06 7.19 -15.46
CA ILE A 243 1.79 8.56 -14.99
C ILE A 243 3.06 9.19 -14.45
N TRP A 244 3.78 8.49 -13.57
CA TRP A 244 5.04 9.01 -13.02
C TRP A 244 6.06 9.27 -14.13
N GLU A 245 6.20 8.36 -15.10
CA GLU A 245 7.05 8.54 -16.27
C GLU A 245 6.70 9.81 -17.06
N LEU A 246 5.41 10.06 -17.31
CA LEU A 246 4.95 11.29 -17.95
C LEU A 246 5.38 12.53 -17.14
N LEU A 247 5.08 12.55 -15.84
CA LEU A 247 5.35 13.70 -14.97
C LEU A 247 6.85 14.00 -14.86
N ASP A 248 7.68 12.96 -14.77
CA ASP A 248 9.13 13.07 -14.74
C ASP A 248 9.71 13.53 -16.08
N ALA A 249 9.16 13.01 -17.19
CA ALA A 249 9.60 13.41 -18.51
C ALA A 249 9.29 14.89 -18.77
N VAL A 250 8.10 15.37 -18.38
CA VAL A 250 7.75 16.80 -18.46
C VAL A 250 8.64 17.63 -17.54
N GLY A 251 8.79 17.23 -16.27
CA GLY A 251 9.65 17.94 -15.30
C GLY A 251 11.14 17.93 -15.65
N GLY A 252 11.60 16.93 -16.40
CA GLY A 252 12.95 16.82 -16.93
C GLY A 252 13.12 17.43 -18.33
N ARG A 253 12.07 18.01 -18.92
CA ARG A 253 12.05 18.53 -20.31
C ARG A 253 12.46 17.48 -21.36
N LYS A 254 12.13 16.22 -21.11
CA LYS A 254 12.41 15.05 -21.95
C LYS A 254 11.24 14.81 -22.91
N LEU A 255 11.12 15.66 -23.93
CA LEU A 255 9.93 15.68 -24.81
C LEU A 255 9.62 14.33 -25.49
N PRO A 256 10.58 13.59 -26.09
CA PRO A 256 10.28 12.30 -26.71
C PRO A 256 9.68 11.30 -25.73
N GLN A 257 10.23 11.23 -24.51
CA GLN A 257 9.73 10.36 -23.44
C GLN A 257 8.34 10.80 -22.97
N ALA A 258 8.10 12.11 -22.83
CA ALA A 258 6.82 12.65 -22.41
C ALA A 258 5.71 12.32 -23.42
N LEU A 259 5.99 12.45 -24.72
CA LEU A 259 5.02 12.12 -25.77
C LEU A 259 4.74 10.61 -25.85
N ALA A 260 5.76 9.77 -25.64
CA ALA A 260 5.58 8.32 -25.57
C ALA A 260 4.71 7.90 -24.37
N ALA A 261 4.99 8.45 -23.19
CA ALA A 261 4.19 8.20 -21.99
C ALA A 261 2.74 8.71 -22.15
N LEU A 262 2.54 9.91 -22.72
CA LEU A 262 1.21 10.43 -23.02
C LEU A 262 0.46 9.49 -23.98
N LYS A 263 1.12 9.02 -25.04
CA LYS A 263 0.53 8.08 -26.00
C LYS A 263 0.03 6.82 -25.29
N ASN A 264 0.88 6.24 -24.44
CA ASN A 264 0.56 5.04 -23.67
C ASN A 264 -0.64 5.27 -22.74
N LEU A 265 -0.71 6.38 -22.02
CA LEU A 265 -1.85 6.68 -21.14
C LEU A 265 -3.15 6.76 -21.92
N LEU A 266 -3.16 7.54 -23.02
CA LEU A 266 -4.36 7.71 -23.84
C LEU A 266 -4.83 6.40 -24.50
N ASP A 267 -3.90 5.60 -25.03
CA ASP A 267 -4.24 4.32 -25.66
C ASP A 267 -4.77 3.28 -24.65
N ASN A 268 -4.41 3.43 -23.37
CA ASN A 268 -4.95 2.62 -22.26
C ASN A 268 -6.24 3.20 -21.66
N GLY A 269 -6.86 4.20 -22.30
CA GLY A 269 -8.15 4.76 -21.90
C GLY A 269 -8.09 5.75 -20.74
N GLU A 270 -6.91 6.30 -20.43
CA GLU A 270 -6.80 7.37 -19.45
C GLU A 270 -7.55 8.61 -19.90
N SER A 271 -8.31 9.20 -18.97
CA SER A 271 -9.08 10.41 -19.24
C SER A 271 -8.15 11.60 -19.53
N PRO A 272 -8.30 12.30 -20.68
CA PRO A 272 -7.45 13.45 -21.03
C PRO A 272 -7.50 14.57 -20.00
N ILE A 273 -8.69 14.86 -19.46
CA ILE A 273 -8.85 15.84 -18.38
C ILE A 273 -8.16 15.37 -17.08
N GLY A 274 -8.19 14.05 -16.82
CA GLY A 274 -7.44 13.44 -15.72
C GLY A 274 -5.94 13.68 -15.86
N ILE A 275 -5.36 13.39 -17.03
CA ILE A 275 -3.95 13.63 -17.35
C ILE A 275 -3.60 15.12 -17.17
N LEU A 276 -4.45 16.03 -17.67
CA LEU A 276 -4.25 17.46 -17.50
C LEU A 276 -4.19 17.87 -16.03
N ILE A 277 -5.12 17.42 -15.19
CA ILE A 277 -5.14 17.72 -13.75
C ILE A 277 -3.85 17.25 -13.06
N MET A 278 -3.30 16.12 -13.50
CA MET A 278 -2.03 15.60 -12.98
C MET A 278 -0.84 16.47 -13.40
N LEU A 279 -0.81 16.94 -14.65
CA LEU A 279 0.19 17.89 -15.13
C LEU A 279 0.11 19.22 -14.37
N VAL A 280 -1.10 19.75 -14.15
CA VAL A 280 -1.35 20.96 -13.33
C VAL A 280 -0.80 20.79 -11.93
N THR A 281 -1.09 19.65 -11.29
CA THR A 281 -0.60 19.37 -9.94
C THR A 281 0.93 19.29 -9.94
N GLN A 282 1.53 18.64 -10.93
CA GLN A 282 2.98 18.49 -11.01
C GLN A 282 3.68 19.84 -11.21
N ILE A 283 3.27 20.65 -12.19
CA ILE A 283 3.86 21.98 -12.43
C ILE A 283 3.68 22.89 -11.21
N ARG A 284 2.51 22.86 -10.57
CA ARG A 284 2.26 23.59 -9.33
C ARG A 284 3.22 23.16 -8.21
N LEU A 285 3.43 21.86 -8.01
CA LEU A 285 4.36 21.37 -6.98
C LEU A 285 5.81 21.72 -7.29
N ILE A 286 6.22 21.71 -8.56
CA ILE A 286 7.55 22.17 -8.99
C ILE A 286 7.70 23.67 -8.66
N LEU A 287 6.69 24.49 -8.95
CA LEU A 287 6.68 25.92 -8.65
C LEU A 287 6.81 26.21 -7.14
N LEU A 288 5.97 25.60 -6.31
CA LEU A 288 6.00 25.77 -4.85
C LEU A 288 7.31 25.27 -4.24
N THR A 289 7.82 24.15 -4.75
CA THR A 289 9.12 23.63 -4.31
C THR A 289 10.26 24.58 -4.71
N LYS A 290 10.18 25.18 -5.90
CA LYS A 290 11.14 26.20 -6.35
C LYS A 290 11.12 27.44 -5.46
N ASP A 291 9.95 27.88 -5.01
CA ASP A 291 9.81 28.96 -4.03
C ASP A 291 10.54 28.62 -2.71
N HIS A 292 10.32 27.42 -2.17
CA HIS A 292 11.02 26.96 -0.95
C HIS A 292 12.54 26.94 -1.13
N ILE A 293 13.03 26.51 -2.30
CA ILE A 293 14.47 26.54 -2.62
C ILE A 293 14.98 27.98 -2.70
N HIS A 294 14.24 28.86 -3.38
CA HIS A 294 14.62 30.26 -3.57
C HIS A 294 14.67 31.04 -2.25
N ARG A 295 13.70 30.81 -1.37
CA ARG A 295 13.65 31.36 0.00
C ARG A 295 14.63 30.68 0.97
N LYS A 296 15.40 29.68 0.49
CA LYS A 296 16.38 28.90 1.27
C LYS A 296 15.76 28.14 2.45
N VAL A 297 14.46 27.80 2.35
CA VAL A 297 13.75 26.95 3.31
C VAL A 297 14.21 25.49 3.15
N LEU A 298 14.45 25.07 1.91
CA LEU A 298 14.94 23.73 1.57
C LEU A 298 16.12 23.82 0.59
N ALA A 299 17.03 22.85 0.68
CA ALA A 299 18.11 22.70 -0.29
C ALA A 299 17.65 21.80 -1.46
N PRO A 300 18.03 22.12 -2.72
CA PRO A 300 17.67 21.32 -3.90
C PRO A 300 18.54 20.06 -4.10
N GLY A 301 19.51 19.83 -3.21
CA GLY A 301 20.53 18.78 -3.34
C GLY A 301 20.56 17.82 -2.16
N GLY A 302 21.47 16.85 -2.23
CA GLY A 302 21.57 15.75 -1.27
C GLY A 302 20.77 14.51 -1.69
N THR A 303 20.79 13.49 -0.84
CA THR A 303 19.99 12.28 -1.01
C THR A 303 18.51 12.59 -0.74
N GLY A 304 17.59 11.85 -1.37
CA GLY A 304 16.16 12.03 -1.11
C GLY A 304 15.79 11.84 0.36
N ILE A 305 16.52 10.98 1.09
CA ILE A 305 16.36 10.77 2.54
C ILE A 305 16.64 12.06 3.34
N GLU A 306 17.68 12.80 2.98
CA GLU A 306 18.02 14.06 3.65
C GLU A 306 16.96 15.13 3.39
N TYR A 307 16.47 15.21 2.16
CA TYR A 307 15.38 16.12 1.80
C TYR A 307 14.09 15.80 2.57
N VAL A 308 13.69 14.52 2.63
CA VAL A 308 12.51 14.07 3.37
C VAL A 308 12.61 14.50 4.84
N LYS A 309 13.73 14.20 5.49
CA LYS A 309 13.97 14.59 6.90
C LYS A 309 13.95 16.11 7.09
N ALA A 310 14.51 16.87 6.16
CA ALA A 310 14.51 18.33 6.22
C ALA A 310 13.08 18.88 6.10
N PHE A 311 12.28 18.36 5.17
CA PHE A 311 10.89 18.74 4.99
C PHE A 311 10.03 18.40 6.21
N GLU A 312 10.18 17.21 6.78
CA GLU A 312 9.42 16.78 7.96
C GLU A 312 9.67 17.68 9.19
N ARG A 313 10.88 18.26 9.30
CA ARG A 313 11.26 19.20 10.36
C ARG A 313 10.76 20.63 10.13
N LEU A 314 10.23 20.95 8.96
CA LEU A 314 9.71 22.29 8.69
C LEU A 314 8.54 22.63 9.63
N PRO A 315 8.40 23.90 10.03
CA PRO A 315 7.20 24.38 10.69
C PRO A 315 5.95 24.12 9.84
N ASP A 316 4.81 23.89 10.48
CA ASP A 316 3.55 23.61 9.77
C ASP A 316 3.12 24.76 8.87
N THR A 317 3.51 26.00 9.18
CA THR A 317 3.29 27.18 8.33
C THR A 317 3.94 27.07 6.96
N GLU A 318 5.13 26.45 6.86
CA GLU A 318 5.80 26.20 5.58
C GLU A 318 5.19 24.98 4.87
N LYS A 319 4.69 23.98 5.61
CA LYS A 319 4.03 22.81 5.03
C LYS A 319 2.66 23.15 4.44
N GLN A 320 1.93 24.09 5.04
CA GLN A 320 0.64 24.60 4.56
C GLN A 320 0.72 25.33 3.22
N HIS A 321 1.93 25.70 2.77
CA HIS A 321 2.15 26.27 1.45
C HIS A 321 1.82 25.29 0.32
N PHE A 322 1.81 23.97 0.59
CA PHE A 322 1.49 22.94 -0.39
C PHE A 322 0.00 22.55 -0.35
N PRO A 323 -0.59 22.21 -1.52
CA PRO A 323 -1.96 21.70 -1.57
C PRO A 323 -2.07 20.37 -0.82
N LEU A 324 -3.14 20.21 -0.04
CA LEU A 324 -3.39 19.00 0.74
C LEU A 324 -3.92 17.86 -0.13
N THR A 325 -3.60 16.62 0.27
CA THR A 325 -4.19 15.41 -0.28
C THR A 325 -5.63 15.24 0.19
N LYS A 326 -6.33 14.23 -0.33
CA LYS A 326 -7.69 13.88 0.13
C LYS A 326 -7.73 13.52 1.63
N GLU A 327 -6.63 13.01 2.18
CA GLU A 327 -6.51 12.72 3.62
C GLU A 327 -6.17 13.97 4.47
N GLY A 328 -6.17 15.17 3.87
CA GLY A 328 -5.86 16.42 4.57
C GLY A 328 -4.39 16.59 4.93
N LYS A 329 -3.48 15.82 4.33
CA LYS A 329 -2.03 15.85 4.60
C LYS A 329 -1.27 16.59 3.50
N PRO A 330 -0.09 17.17 3.79
CA PRO A 330 0.79 17.67 2.74
C PRO A 330 1.21 16.54 1.76
N PRO A 331 1.63 16.88 0.53
CA PRO A 331 2.15 15.90 -0.41
C PRO A 331 3.33 15.12 0.18
N SER A 332 3.50 13.88 -0.26
CA SER A 332 4.63 13.04 0.16
C SER A 332 5.97 13.79 0.00
N PRO A 333 6.82 13.86 1.04
CA PRO A 333 8.10 14.56 0.96
C PRO A 333 9.03 14.01 -0.13
N TRP A 334 8.93 12.71 -0.46
CA TRP A 334 9.65 12.11 -1.57
C TRP A 334 9.22 12.68 -2.92
N ARG A 335 7.92 12.91 -3.12
CA ARG A 335 7.41 13.57 -4.32
C ARG A 335 7.95 14.99 -4.45
N LEU A 336 8.01 15.73 -3.34
CA LEU A 336 8.55 17.08 -3.30
C LEU A 336 10.05 17.10 -3.61
N TYR A 337 10.81 16.12 -3.16
CA TYR A 337 12.23 15.97 -3.55
C TYR A 337 12.39 15.84 -5.07
N ARG A 338 11.56 15.02 -5.72
CA ARG A 338 11.58 14.89 -7.20
C ARG A 338 11.23 16.21 -7.88
N CYS A 339 10.25 16.95 -7.33
CA CYS A 339 9.91 18.29 -7.81
C CYS A 339 11.06 19.29 -7.62
N ALA A 340 11.83 19.19 -6.53
CA ALA A 340 13.02 20.01 -6.28
C ALA A 340 14.10 19.77 -7.34
N LEU A 341 14.32 18.51 -7.73
CA LEU A 341 15.24 18.17 -8.82
C LEU A 341 14.76 18.75 -10.15
N ALA A 342 13.46 18.60 -10.46
CA ALA A 342 12.85 19.15 -11.67
C ALA A 342 12.89 20.69 -11.72
N ALA A 343 12.73 21.37 -10.58
CA ALA A 343 12.73 22.83 -10.47
C ALA A 343 14.03 23.50 -10.95
N ARG A 344 15.12 22.73 -11.08
CA ARG A 344 16.41 23.18 -11.65
C ARG A 344 16.34 23.42 -13.15
N HIS A 345 15.39 22.80 -13.85
CA HIS A 345 15.21 22.90 -15.29
C HIS A 345 14.31 24.06 -15.73
N PHE A 346 13.68 24.76 -14.79
CA PHE A 346 12.73 25.84 -15.08
C PHE A 346 13.07 27.12 -14.31
N SER A 347 12.82 28.28 -14.91
CA SER A 347 12.71 29.55 -14.20
C SER A 347 11.33 29.69 -13.53
N PHE A 348 11.15 30.72 -12.68
CA PHE A 348 9.82 31.04 -12.14
C PHE A 348 8.85 31.48 -13.24
N SER A 349 9.30 32.32 -14.17
CA SER A 349 8.46 32.79 -15.27
C SER A 349 8.01 31.64 -16.19
N GLU A 350 8.88 30.66 -16.44
CA GLU A 350 8.52 29.47 -17.22
C GLU A 350 7.47 28.60 -16.51
N LEU A 351 7.56 28.43 -15.19
CA LEU A 351 6.57 27.65 -14.42
C LEU A 351 5.22 28.37 -14.33
N ILE A 352 5.22 29.69 -14.15
CA ILE A 352 3.99 30.50 -14.18
C ILE A 352 3.36 30.40 -15.57
N HIS A 353 4.14 30.60 -16.62
CA HIS A 353 3.66 30.46 -17.99
C HIS A 353 3.13 29.04 -18.29
N ALA A 354 3.80 28.00 -17.77
CA ALA A 354 3.30 26.63 -17.88
C ALA A 354 1.94 26.44 -17.21
N MET A 355 1.66 27.12 -16.10
CA MET A 355 0.33 27.11 -15.46
C MET A 355 -0.71 27.79 -16.35
N ASP A 356 -0.38 28.91 -17.01
CA ASP A 356 -1.28 29.58 -17.95
C ASP A 356 -1.59 28.68 -19.17
N LEU A 357 -0.56 28.02 -19.71
CA LEU A 357 -0.71 27.06 -20.82
C LEU A 357 -1.62 25.89 -20.45
N LEU A 358 -1.52 25.38 -19.21
CA LEU A 358 -2.38 24.31 -18.71
C LEU A 358 -3.81 24.78 -18.45
N GLN A 359 -3.99 26.04 -18.03
CA GLN A 359 -5.33 26.64 -17.92
C GLN A 359 -6.00 26.77 -19.29
N GLU A 360 -5.27 27.22 -20.31
CA GLU A 360 -5.76 27.29 -21.68
C GLU A 360 -6.14 25.90 -22.22
N ALA A 361 -5.25 24.90 -22.01
CA ALA A 361 -5.55 23.52 -22.38
C ALA A 361 -6.80 22.97 -21.65
N ASN A 362 -7.01 23.35 -20.38
CA ASN A 362 -8.23 22.99 -19.66
C ASN A 362 -9.48 23.58 -20.31
N LEU A 363 -9.45 24.86 -20.70
CA LEU A 363 -10.55 25.50 -21.40
C LEU A 363 -10.82 24.80 -22.73
N GLN A 364 -9.78 24.50 -23.51
CA GLN A 364 -9.91 23.80 -24.79
C GLN A 364 -10.54 22.41 -24.62
N LEU A 365 -10.10 21.61 -23.64
CA LEU A 365 -10.64 20.28 -23.40
C LEU A 365 -12.11 20.28 -22.96
N VAL A 366 -12.56 21.31 -22.23
CA VAL A 366 -13.92 21.34 -21.67
C VAL A 366 -14.92 22.10 -22.56
N SER A 367 -14.45 23.07 -23.35
CA SER A 367 -15.34 24.01 -24.08
C SER A 367 -15.26 23.90 -25.60
N SER A 368 -14.36 23.09 -26.16
CA SER A 368 -14.19 22.95 -27.60
C SER A 368 -14.43 21.51 -28.09
N GLN A 369 -14.51 21.33 -29.41
CA GLN A 369 -14.53 20.02 -30.07
C GLN A 369 -13.16 19.64 -30.64
N LEU A 370 -12.08 20.25 -30.12
CA LEU A 370 -10.72 19.93 -30.55
C LEU A 370 -10.35 18.49 -30.14
N ASP A 371 -9.45 17.89 -30.91
CA ASP A 371 -8.89 16.58 -30.58
C ASP A 371 -8.11 16.67 -29.25
N GLU A 372 -8.60 15.95 -28.25
CA GLU A 372 -8.07 15.99 -26.88
C GLU A 372 -6.60 15.54 -26.81
N ARG A 373 -6.19 14.61 -27.68
CA ARG A 373 -4.81 14.14 -27.79
C ARG A 373 -3.93 15.27 -28.33
N LEU A 374 -4.37 15.99 -29.36
CA LEU A 374 -3.61 17.12 -29.90
C LEU A 374 -3.44 18.25 -28.88
N VAL A 375 -4.49 18.59 -28.13
CA VAL A 375 -4.42 19.61 -27.07
C VAL A 375 -3.35 19.23 -26.02
N LEU A 376 -3.35 17.98 -25.56
CA LEU A 376 -2.36 17.51 -24.59
C LEU A 376 -0.93 17.43 -25.17
N GLN A 377 -0.77 17.01 -26.43
CA GLN A 377 0.54 17.00 -27.09
C GLN A 377 1.10 18.41 -27.24
N GLU A 378 0.26 19.38 -27.62
CA GLU A 378 0.65 20.77 -27.79
C GLU A 378 1.10 21.39 -26.46
N VAL A 379 0.30 21.26 -25.40
CA VAL A 379 0.64 21.86 -24.10
C VAL A 379 1.93 21.25 -23.52
N ILE A 380 2.10 19.93 -23.61
CA ILE A 380 3.35 19.25 -23.18
C ILE A 380 4.54 19.75 -23.98
N THR A 381 4.38 19.90 -25.29
CA THR A 381 5.45 20.40 -26.17
C THR A 381 5.85 21.82 -25.78
N LYS A 382 4.87 22.71 -25.54
CA LYS A 382 5.13 24.10 -25.13
C LYS A 382 5.85 24.16 -23.77
N ILE A 383 5.45 23.35 -22.80
CA ILE A 383 6.09 23.29 -21.48
C ILE A 383 7.52 22.73 -21.55
N ALA A 384 7.73 21.67 -22.33
CA ALA A 384 9.04 21.01 -22.41
C ALA A 384 10.07 21.88 -23.14
N ARG A 385 9.67 22.70 -24.11
CA ARG A 385 10.57 23.62 -24.84
C ARG A 385 11.10 24.70 -23.91
N LYS A 386 12.42 24.92 -23.94
CA LYS A 386 13.05 26.02 -23.23
C LYS A 386 12.71 27.33 -23.96
N THR A 387 12.13 28.29 -23.26
CA THR A 387 11.90 29.61 -23.84
C THR A 387 13.26 30.29 -23.95
N ALA A 388 13.61 30.73 -25.17
CA ALA A 388 14.93 31.30 -25.49
C ALA A 388 15.17 32.64 -24.79
#